data_AF-A0AAP0R9K1-F1
#
_entry.id   AF-A0AAP0R9K1-F1
#
_cell.length_a   1.000
_cell.length_b   1.000
_cell.length_c   1.000
_cell.angle_alpha   90.00
_cell.angle_beta   90.00
_cell.angle_gamma   90.00
#
_symmetry.space_group_name_H-M   'P 1'
#
loop_
_entity.id
_entity.type
_entity.pdbx_description
1 polymer ?
#
loop_
_entity_poly.entity_id
_entity_poly.type
_entity_poly.pdbx_seq_one_letter_code
_entity_poly.pdbx_strand_id
1 'polypeptide(L)'
;MALVSALTSVPTLFKPRCCSSMNCRPAVILPGLGNNSSDYEKLEVNLREYGVPSVVAKVSRIDWLRNAAGLLDSNYWSGTLRPRPVLDWYLKRVDEAVREAKEVAQGGTLSLIGHSAGGWLARVYMEEFGVSHISLLLTLGTPHLSPPKGSPGVIDQTRGLLDYVEKHCAKAVYTKQLKYVCIAGSSRRLYTNSSGNQRLKLKPSTWEKKTTKIP
;
A
#
# COMPACT_ATOMS: atom_id res chain seq x y z
N MET A 1 33.56 -18.60 -44.60
CA MET A 1 32.91 -19.35 -43.50
C MET A 1 32.56 -18.38 -42.39
N ALA A 2 31.41 -17.72 -42.49
CA ALA A 2 30.92 -16.80 -41.46
C ALA A 2 29.73 -17.47 -40.77
N LEU A 3 29.87 -17.79 -39.48
CA LEU A 3 28.77 -18.29 -38.66
C LEU A 3 27.91 -17.09 -38.23
N VAL A 4 26.67 -17.05 -38.71
CA VAL A 4 25.67 -16.05 -38.32
C VAL A 4 25.12 -16.44 -36.94
N SER A 5 25.28 -15.55 -35.96
CA SER A 5 24.73 -15.70 -34.62
C SER A 5 23.24 -15.32 -34.63
N ALA A 6 22.37 -16.27 -34.33
CA ALA A 6 20.93 -16.06 -34.25
C ALA A 6 20.57 -15.39 -32.92
N LEU A 7 20.21 -14.11 -32.96
CA LEU A 7 19.61 -13.39 -31.83
C LEU A 7 18.15 -13.84 -31.70
N THR A 8 17.86 -14.59 -30.63
CA THR A 8 16.50 -14.91 -30.22
C THR A 8 15.79 -13.66 -29.72
N SER A 9 14.84 -13.15 -30.51
CA SER A 9 13.94 -12.06 -30.14
C SER A 9 13.07 -12.48 -28.97
N VAL A 10 13.21 -11.80 -27.83
CA VAL A 10 12.31 -11.93 -26.68
C VAL A 10 10.97 -11.28 -27.07
N PRO A 11 9.82 -11.95 -26.91
CA PRO A 11 8.54 -11.36 -27.27
C PRO A 11 8.27 -10.15 -26.37
N THR A 12 8.21 -8.97 -26.99
CA THR A 12 7.81 -7.71 -26.38
C THR A 12 6.33 -7.78 -25.97
N LEU A 13 6.12 -8.19 -24.73
CA LEU A 13 4.82 -8.36 -24.11
C LEU A 13 4.26 -6.98 -23.71
N PHE A 14 3.18 -6.59 -24.40
CA PHE A 14 2.30 -5.42 -24.21
C PHE A 14 2.83 -4.05 -24.65
N LYS A 15 2.41 -3.64 -25.85
CA LYS A 15 2.28 -2.23 -26.23
C LYS A 15 1.13 -1.61 -25.42
N PRO A 16 1.36 -0.54 -24.63
CA PRO A 16 0.27 0.15 -23.93
C PRO A 16 -0.73 0.64 -24.97
N ARG A 17 -2.01 0.26 -24.81
CA ARG A 17 -3.07 0.93 -25.57
C ARG A 17 -3.08 2.36 -25.08
N CYS A 18 -2.83 3.32 -25.98
CA CYS A 18 -3.07 4.73 -25.71
C CYS A 18 -4.53 4.83 -25.23
N CYS A 19 -4.74 5.05 -23.94
CA CYS A 19 -6.07 5.27 -23.43
C CYS A 19 -6.56 6.58 -24.04
N SER A 20 -7.61 6.48 -24.88
CA SER A 20 -8.44 7.63 -25.24
C SER A 20 -8.72 8.41 -23.96
N SER A 21 -8.54 9.73 -24.01
CA SER A 21 -8.43 10.71 -22.92
C SER A 21 -9.56 10.76 -21.87
N MET A 22 -10.46 9.77 -21.80
CA MET A 22 -11.62 9.76 -20.90
C MET A 22 -11.66 8.60 -19.90
N ASN A 23 -10.66 7.71 -19.81
CA ASN A 23 -10.74 6.51 -18.95
C ASN A 23 -9.53 6.25 -18.02
N CYS A 24 -8.51 7.11 -18.03
CA CYS A 24 -7.31 6.87 -17.23
C CYS A 24 -7.44 7.53 -15.85
N ARG A 25 -7.73 6.70 -14.84
CA ARG A 25 -7.94 7.08 -13.44
C ARG A 25 -6.60 7.45 -12.77
N PRO A 26 -6.35 8.72 -12.40
CA PRO A 26 -5.08 9.10 -11.80
C PRO A 26 -4.81 8.36 -10.50
N ALA A 27 -3.53 8.11 -10.21
CA ALA A 27 -3.10 7.40 -9.02
C ALA A 27 -2.36 8.32 -8.04
N VAL A 28 -2.78 8.34 -6.79
CA VAL A 28 -2.07 9.00 -5.70
C VAL A 28 -1.23 7.97 -4.98
N ILE A 29 0.09 8.15 -4.95
CA ILE A 29 1.03 7.26 -4.28
C ILE A 29 1.25 7.76 -2.86
N LEU A 30 1.02 6.88 -1.88
CA LEU A 30 1.18 7.12 -0.46
C LEU A 30 2.43 6.39 0.05
N PRO A 31 3.52 7.13 0.36
CA PRO A 31 4.76 6.55 0.83
C PRO A 31 4.67 5.86 2.19
N GLY A 32 5.49 4.82 2.37
CA GLY A 32 5.70 4.13 3.64
C GLY A 32 6.58 4.89 4.63
N LEU A 33 6.54 4.45 5.89
CA LEU A 33 7.31 5.01 7.00
C LEU A 33 8.81 5.06 6.65
N GLY A 34 9.44 6.22 6.83
CA GLY A 34 10.87 6.42 6.59
C GLY A 34 11.27 6.65 5.13
N ASN A 35 10.32 6.61 4.18
CA ASN A 35 10.60 6.90 2.77
C ASN A 35 10.59 8.39 2.45
N ASN A 36 11.24 8.74 1.34
CA ASN A 36 11.08 10.02 0.65
C ASN A 36 10.17 9.84 -0.59
N SER A 37 9.54 10.92 -1.03
CA SER A 37 8.82 10.98 -2.32
C SER A 37 9.69 10.51 -3.50
N SER A 38 10.98 10.87 -3.51
CA SER A 38 11.95 10.48 -4.55
C SER A 38 12.11 8.96 -4.69
N ASP A 39 11.83 8.20 -3.62
CA ASP A 39 11.94 6.74 -3.65
C ASP A 39 10.91 6.11 -4.62
N TYR A 40 9.91 6.86 -5.04
CA TYR A 40 8.81 6.42 -5.90
C TYR A 40 8.91 6.92 -7.34
N GLU A 41 9.96 7.64 -7.72
CA GLU A 41 10.15 8.16 -9.09
C GLU A 41 10.05 7.05 -10.15
N LYS A 42 10.69 5.90 -9.90
CA LYS A 42 10.61 4.74 -10.81
C LYS A 42 9.18 4.21 -10.95
N LEU A 43 8.41 4.21 -9.86
CA LEU A 43 7.02 3.78 -9.89
C LEU A 43 6.16 4.78 -10.70
N GLU A 44 6.39 6.07 -10.49
CA GLU A 44 5.70 7.14 -11.21
C GLU A 44 5.98 7.06 -12.72
N VAL A 45 7.25 6.89 -13.12
CA VAL A 45 7.65 6.72 -14.53
C VAL A 45 6.97 5.50 -15.13
N ASN A 46 7.01 4.34 -14.46
CA ASN A 46 6.37 3.13 -14.96
C ASN A 46 4.85 3.33 -15.13
N LEU A 47 4.16 3.91 -14.13
CA LEU A 47 2.72 4.18 -14.22
C LEU A 47 2.40 5.10 -15.40
N ARG A 48 3.22 6.14 -15.61
CA ARG A 48 3.10 7.05 -16.74
C ARG A 48 3.30 6.34 -18.08
N GLU A 49 4.26 5.43 -18.20
CA GLU A 49 4.45 4.59 -19.39
C GLU A 49 3.23 3.68 -19.67
N TYR A 50 2.54 3.22 -18.62
CA TYR A 50 1.26 2.52 -18.74
C TYR A 50 0.04 3.44 -18.94
N GLY A 51 0.25 4.74 -19.09
CA GLY A 51 -0.83 5.72 -19.31
C GLY A 51 -1.62 6.08 -18.06
N VAL A 52 -1.09 5.81 -16.86
CA VAL A 52 -1.72 6.18 -15.58
C VAL A 52 -1.01 7.43 -15.04
N PRO A 53 -1.63 8.62 -15.11
CA PRO A 53 -1.10 9.81 -14.44
C PRO A 53 -0.99 9.53 -12.94
N SER A 54 0.09 9.96 -12.31
CA SER A 54 0.29 9.72 -10.88
C SER A 54 0.91 10.90 -10.16
N VAL A 55 0.51 11.08 -8.90
CA VAL A 55 1.04 12.10 -8.00
C VAL A 55 1.54 11.41 -6.74
N VAL A 56 2.75 11.72 -6.29
CA VAL A 56 3.31 11.18 -5.05
C VAL A 56 3.06 12.17 -3.91
N ALA A 57 2.53 11.69 -2.78
CA ALA A 57 2.40 12.51 -1.59
C ALA A 57 3.79 12.99 -1.14
N LYS A 58 3.96 14.32 -1.04
CA LYS A 58 5.26 14.95 -0.77
C LYS A 58 5.67 14.69 0.66
N VAL A 59 6.55 13.73 0.89
CA VAL A 59 7.15 13.42 2.18
C VAL A 59 8.67 13.36 2.08
N SER A 60 9.33 13.73 3.18
CA SER A 60 10.77 13.59 3.36
C SER A 60 11.09 12.65 4.53
N ARG A 61 12.31 12.11 4.56
CA ARG A 61 12.81 11.29 5.67
C ARG A 61 12.76 12.04 7.01
N ILE A 62 13.03 13.35 6.97
CA ILE A 62 13.02 14.23 8.14
C ILE A 62 11.58 14.43 8.65
N ASP A 63 10.58 14.44 7.76
CA ASP A 63 9.18 14.54 8.19
C ASP A 63 8.80 13.37 9.12
N TRP A 64 9.34 12.17 8.86
CA TRP A 64 9.13 10.99 9.72
C TRP A 64 9.80 11.10 11.09
N LEU A 65 10.83 11.94 11.26
CA LEU A 65 11.40 12.22 12.59
C LEU A 65 10.39 12.94 13.48
N ARG A 66 9.37 13.60 12.93
CA ARG A 66 8.28 14.19 13.72
C ARG A 66 7.42 13.12 14.38
N ASN A 67 7.22 11.98 13.72
CA ASN A 67 6.60 10.80 14.34
C ASN A 67 7.48 10.26 15.47
N ALA A 68 8.81 10.41 15.34
CA ALA A 68 9.73 10.04 16.39
C ALA A 68 9.74 11.03 17.57
N ALA A 69 9.54 12.33 17.34
CA ALA A 69 9.30 13.27 18.42
C ALA A 69 7.98 12.95 19.17
N GLY A 70 6.98 12.43 18.45
CA GLY A 70 5.79 11.83 19.04
C GLY A 70 6.04 10.57 19.90
N LEU A 71 7.19 9.86 19.75
CA LEU A 71 7.61 8.73 20.62
C LEU A 71 7.73 9.15 22.09
N LEU A 72 7.89 10.44 22.37
CA LEU A 72 8.15 10.97 23.70
C LEU A 72 6.85 11.28 24.48
N ASP A 73 5.68 11.16 23.86
CA ASP A 73 4.39 11.36 24.53
C ASP A 73 4.06 10.16 25.46
N SER A 74 3.53 10.40 26.65
CA SER A 74 3.11 9.33 27.58
C SER A 74 2.04 8.40 26.96
N ASN A 75 1.15 8.94 26.10
CA ASN A 75 0.17 8.15 25.35
C ASN A 75 0.81 7.28 24.26
N TYR A 76 2.05 7.57 23.88
CA TYR A 76 2.83 6.75 22.96
C TYR A 76 3.25 5.43 23.61
N TRP A 77 3.56 5.47 24.91
CA TRP A 77 3.97 4.30 25.68
C TRP A 77 2.81 3.40 26.09
N SER A 78 1.58 3.93 26.17
CA SER A 78 0.37 3.16 26.48
C SER A 78 -0.19 2.37 25.29
N GLY A 79 0.29 2.60 24.06
CA GLY A 79 -0.20 1.91 22.87
C GLY A 79 -1.64 2.29 22.48
N THR A 80 -2.09 3.49 22.85
CA THR A 80 -3.43 4.02 22.58
C THR A 80 -3.43 5.20 21.63
N LEU A 81 -2.37 5.34 20.82
CA LEU A 81 -2.22 6.47 19.89
C LEU A 81 -3.38 6.53 18.91
N ARG A 82 -3.92 7.74 18.74
CA ARG A 82 -4.86 8.06 17.68
C ARG A 82 -4.12 8.67 16.49
N PRO A 83 -4.60 8.48 15.25
CA PRO A 83 -3.96 9.06 14.08
C PRO A 83 -3.84 10.58 14.14
N ARG A 84 -4.88 11.27 14.61
CA ARG A 84 -4.80 12.70 14.92
C ARG A 84 -4.43 12.91 16.39
N PRO A 85 -3.57 13.90 16.71
CA PRO A 85 -2.91 14.85 15.80
C PRO A 85 -1.55 14.36 15.24
N VAL A 86 -1.09 13.17 15.64
CA VAL A 86 0.27 12.67 15.37
C VAL A 86 0.62 12.62 13.88
N LEU A 87 -0.35 12.26 13.04
CA LEU A 87 -0.18 12.04 11.60
C LEU A 87 -0.80 13.16 10.74
N ASP A 88 -1.22 14.28 11.35
CA ASP A 88 -1.87 15.39 10.62
C ASP A 88 -0.97 15.94 9.51
N TRP A 89 0.34 16.01 9.76
CA TRP A 89 1.31 16.43 8.75
C TRP A 89 1.30 15.51 7.52
N TYR A 90 1.15 14.19 7.73
CA TYR A 90 1.12 13.21 6.65
C TYR A 90 -0.21 13.28 5.91
N LEU A 91 -1.33 13.33 6.64
CA LEU A 91 -2.67 13.45 6.07
C LEU A 91 -2.81 14.72 5.23
N LYS A 92 -2.20 15.83 5.65
CA LYS A 92 -2.13 17.06 4.86
C LYS A 92 -1.39 16.87 3.52
N ARG A 93 -0.27 16.15 3.52
CA ARG A 93 0.49 15.87 2.28
C ARG A 93 -0.26 14.92 1.35
N VAL A 94 -1.06 14.01 1.90
CA VAL A 94 -1.97 13.17 1.11
C VAL A 94 -3.10 14.01 0.51
N ASP A 95 -3.72 14.89 1.29
CA ASP A 95 -4.79 15.78 0.81
C ASP A 95 -4.31 16.69 -0.33
N GLU A 96 -3.11 17.28 -0.17
CA GLU A 96 -2.47 18.09 -1.22
C GLU A 96 -2.27 17.29 -2.52
N ALA A 97 -1.78 16.05 -2.43
CA ALA A 97 -1.60 15.17 -3.58
C ALA A 97 -2.92 14.69 -4.21
N VAL A 98 -3.94 14.46 -3.38
CA VAL A 98 -5.29 14.14 -3.84
C VAL A 98 -5.90 15.31 -4.59
N ARG A 99 -5.72 16.55 -4.11
CA ARG A 99 -6.20 17.75 -4.81
C ARG A 99 -5.54 17.91 -6.18
N GLU A 100 -4.22 17.72 -6.26
CA GLU A 100 -3.48 17.74 -7.53
C GLU A 100 -3.99 16.64 -8.48
N ALA A 101 -4.20 15.42 -7.98
CA ALA A 101 -4.75 14.33 -8.80
C ALA A 101 -6.21 14.57 -9.24
N LYS A 102 -7.02 15.30 -8.46
CA LYS A 102 -8.39 15.70 -8.84
C LYS A 102 -8.39 16.67 -10.02
N GLU A 103 -7.45 17.59 -10.07
CA GLU A 103 -7.28 18.51 -11.20
C GLU A 103 -6.99 17.73 -12.50
N VAL A 104 -6.17 16.68 -12.40
CA VAL A 104 -5.88 15.77 -13.52
C VAL A 104 -7.09 14.89 -13.87
N ALA A 105 -7.88 14.47 -12.88
CA ALA A 105 -9.03 13.57 -13.09
C ALA A 105 -10.24 14.24 -13.77
N GLN A 106 -10.30 15.57 -13.80
CA GLN A 106 -11.37 16.34 -14.46
C GLN A 106 -12.79 15.88 -14.08
N GLY A 107 -13.03 15.62 -12.80
CA GLY A 107 -14.31 15.13 -12.27
C GLY A 107 -14.46 13.60 -12.25
N GLY A 108 -13.46 12.86 -12.70
CA GLY A 108 -13.35 11.41 -12.53
C GLY A 108 -13.00 10.97 -11.10
N THR A 109 -12.89 9.65 -10.92
CA THR A 109 -12.42 9.06 -9.65
C THR A 109 -10.90 8.94 -9.62
N LEU A 110 -10.34 8.61 -8.45
CA LEU A 110 -8.92 8.39 -8.22
C LEU A 110 -8.61 6.96 -7.76
N SER A 111 -7.36 6.55 -7.96
CA SER A 111 -6.75 5.39 -7.30
C SER A 111 -5.82 5.86 -6.18
N LEU A 112 -5.81 5.18 -5.05
CA LEU A 112 -4.76 5.29 -4.05
C LEU A 112 -3.81 4.09 -4.17
N ILE A 113 -2.51 4.32 -4.11
CA ILE A 113 -1.47 3.29 -4.06
C ILE A 113 -0.68 3.48 -2.78
N GLY A 114 -0.97 2.68 -1.76
CA GLY A 114 -0.27 2.75 -0.47
C GLY A 114 0.84 1.72 -0.36
N HIS A 115 2.08 2.16 -0.11
CA HIS A 115 3.20 1.26 0.13
C HIS A 115 3.49 1.12 1.63
N SER A 116 3.64 -0.12 2.11
CA SER A 116 3.92 -0.41 3.52
C SER A 116 2.93 0.34 4.43
N ALA A 117 3.41 1.24 5.31
CA ALA A 117 2.56 2.04 6.18
C ALA A 117 1.57 2.95 5.43
N GLY A 118 1.92 3.39 4.22
CA GLY A 118 1.04 4.21 3.37
C GLY A 118 -0.30 3.57 3.07
N GLY A 119 -0.39 2.22 3.08
CA GLY A 119 -1.65 1.52 2.83
C GLY A 119 -2.66 1.59 3.98
N TRP A 120 -2.21 1.52 5.24
CA TRP A 120 -3.12 1.74 6.37
C TRP A 120 -3.36 3.23 6.61
N LEU A 121 -2.40 4.10 6.28
CA LEU A 121 -2.59 5.56 6.28
C LEU A 121 -3.63 5.99 5.24
N ALA A 122 -3.69 5.34 4.08
CA ALA A 122 -4.77 5.55 3.11
C ALA A 122 -6.14 5.29 3.72
N ARG A 123 -6.27 4.24 4.54
CA ARG A 123 -7.54 3.91 5.22
C ARG A 123 -7.92 4.98 6.25
N VAL A 124 -6.95 5.51 7.00
CA VAL A 124 -7.18 6.66 7.88
C VAL A 124 -7.67 7.87 7.09
N TYR A 125 -6.98 8.23 6.01
CA TYR A 125 -7.35 9.37 5.17
C TYR A 125 -8.78 9.21 4.62
N MET A 126 -9.12 8.02 4.13
CA MET A 126 -10.44 7.69 3.62
C MET A 126 -11.55 7.80 4.66
N GLU A 127 -11.28 7.39 5.90
CA GLU A 127 -12.21 7.52 7.03
C GLU A 127 -12.43 9.00 7.40
N GLU A 128 -11.35 9.77 7.44
CA GLU A 128 -11.34 11.15 7.93
C GLU A 128 -11.82 12.19 6.90
N PHE A 129 -11.50 11.98 5.63
CA PHE A 129 -11.75 12.93 4.53
C PHE A 129 -12.77 12.41 3.50
N GLY A 130 -13.25 11.18 3.70
CA GLY A 130 -14.25 10.54 2.85
C GLY A 130 -13.69 9.85 1.60
N VAL A 131 -14.52 9.00 1.01
CA VAL A 131 -14.13 8.05 -0.06
C VAL A 131 -14.80 8.28 -1.40
N SER A 132 -15.70 9.26 -1.51
CA SER A 132 -16.59 9.43 -2.68
C SER A 132 -15.85 9.59 -4.02
N HIS A 133 -14.64 10.13 -3.99
CA HIS A 133 -13.80 10.38 -5.16
C HIS A 133 -12.73 9.29 -5.38
N ILE A 134 -12.73 8.22 -4.57
CA ILE A 134 -11.74 7.14 -4.62
C ILE A 134 -12.44 5.84 -5.01
N SER A 135 -12.02 5.24 -6.13
CA SER A 135 -12.62 3.99 -6.63
C SER A 135 -11.68 2.78 -6.56
N LEU A 136 -10.41 2.98 -6.20
CA LEU A 136 -9.44 1.93 -5.94
C LEU A 136 -8.51 2.31 -4.79
N LEU A 137 -8.28 1.38 -3.87
CA LEU A 137 -7.13 1.36 -2.97
C LEU A 137 -6.29 0.11 -3.28
N LEU A 138 -5.09 0.33 -3.79
CA LEU A 138 -4.06 -0.67 -4.03
C LEU A 138 -3.01 -0.59 -2.93
N THR A 139 -2.75 -1.68 -2.21
CA THR A 139 -1.74 -1.70 -1.15
C THR A 139 -0.59 -2.63 -1.49
N LEU A 140 0.64 -2.15 -1.30
CA LEU A 140 1.89 -2.87 -1.61
C LEU A 140 2.61 -3.23 -0.30
N GLY A 141 2.59 -4.52 0.07
CA GLY A 141 3.27 -5.01 1.27
C GLY A 141 2.79 -4.40 2.60
N THR A 142 1.56 -3.89 2.63
CA THR A 142 0.99 -3.22 3.81
C THR A 142 0.57 -4.23 4.90
N PRO A 143 0.96 -4.03 6.16
CA PRO A 143 0.37 -4.77 7.27
C PRO A 143 -1.06 -4.28 7.51
N HIS A 144 -2.04 -5.17 7.38
CA HIS A 144 -3.46 -4.86 7.57
C HIS A 144 -4.01 -5.26 8.95
N LEU A 145 -3.27 -6.10 9.67
CA LEU A 145 -3.63 -6.61 10.98
C LEU A 145 -2.59 -6.16 12.00
N SER A 146 -3.08 -5.80 13.18
CA SER A 146 -2.23 -5.45 14.31
C SER A 146 -1.38 -6.65 14.75
N PRO A 147 -0.16 -6.44 15.29
CA PRO A 147 0.60 -7.50 15.92
C PRO A 147 -0.21 -8.16 17.06
N PRO A 148 -0.09 -9.48 17.27
CA PRO A 148 -0.80 -10.16 18.36
C PRO A 148 -0.40 -9.56 19.71
N LYS A 149 -1.39 -9.04 20.45
CA LYS A 149 -1.18 -8.45 21.77
C LYS A 149 -0.69 -9.52 22.75
N GLY A 150 0.29 -9.17 23.59
CA GLY A 150 0.79 -10.05 24.66
C GLY A 150 1.77 -11.13 24.22
N SER A 151 2.29 -11.11 22.99
CA SER A 151 3.37 -12.02 22.59
C SER A 151 4.70 -11.56 23.21
N PRO A 152 5.40 -12.41 23.99
CA PRO A 152 6.68 -12.05 24.60
C PRO A 152 7.68 -11.61 23.52
N GLY A 153 8.24 -10.40 23.67
CA GLY A 153 9.23 -9.86 22.73
C GLY A 153 8.67 -9.16 21.48
N VAL A 154 7.35 -9.07 21.30
CA VAL A 154 6.75 -8.33 20.17
C VAL A 154 6.32 -6.94 20.63
N ILE A 155 7.15 -5.94 20.30
CA ILE A 155 6.78 -4.53 20.48
C ILE A 155 6.05 -4.07 19.22
N ASP A 156 4.82 -3.59 19.38
CA ASP A 156 4.06 -3.01 18.26
C ASP A 156 4.77 -1.75 17.75
N GLN A 157 5.39 -1.83 16.57
CA GLN A 157 6.06 -0.70 15.93
C GLN A 157 5.09 0.38 15.44
N THR A 158 3.80 0.05 15.28
CA THR A 158 2.73 1.01 15.00
C THR A 158 2.12 1.59 16.28
N ARG A 159 2.49 1.04 17.45
CA ARG A 159 2.15 1.55 18.79
C ARG A 159 0.66 1.82 18.98
N GLY A 160 -0.18 0.93 18.49
CA GLY A 160 -1.63 1.00 18.57
C GLY A 160 -2.32 1.71 17.41
N LEU A 161 -1.58 2.38 16.51
CA LEU A 161 -2.18 3.03 15.34
C LEU A 161 -2.83 2.01 14.40
N LEU A 162 -2.23 0.84 14.21
CA LEU A 162 -2.84 -0.19 13.37
C LEU A 162 -4.07 -0.83 14.03
N ASP A 163 -4.08 -0.94 15.37
CA ASP A 163 -5.25 -1.39 16.16
C ASP A 163 -6.39 -0.37 16.07
N TYR A 164 -6.06 0.92 16.07
CA TYR A 164 -7.03 1.98 15.80
C TYR A 164 -7.63 1.84 14.40
N VAL A 165 -6.79 1.68 13.38
CA VAL A 165 -7.26 1.54 11.98
C VAL A 165 -8.10 0.28 11.79
N GLU A 166 -7.75 -0.81 12.46
CA GLU A 166 -8.52 -2.05 12.43
C GLU A 166 -9.92 -1.88 13.03
N LYS A 167 -10.04 -1.13 14.14
CA LYS A 167 -11.30 -0.92 14.86
C LYS A 167 -12.18 0.19 14.28
N HIS A 168 -11.57 1.24 13.75
CA HIS A 168 -12.27 2.49 13.41
C HIS A 168 -12.38 2.76 11.92
N CYS A 169 -11.47 2.25 11.08
CA CYS A 169 -11.56 2.47 9.64
C CYS A 169 -12.32 1.34 8.96
N ALA A 170 -13.07 1.68 7.91
CA ALA A 170 -13.73 0.70 7.05
C ALA A 170 -12.81 -0.48 6.70
N LYS A 171 -13.38 -1.69 6.74
CA LYS A 171 -12.65 -2.92 6.41
C LYS A 171 -12.19 -2.87 4.96
N ALA A 172 -11.08 -3.56 4.68
CA ALA A 172 -10.55 -3.76 3.34
C ALA A 172 -11.46 -4.70 2.52
N VAL A 173 -12.66 -4.23 2.17
CA VAL A 173 -13.68 -5.00 1.44
C VAL A 173 -13.94 -4.40 0.07
N TYR A 174 -14.24 -5.28 -0.88
CA TYR A 174 -14.65 -4.88 -2.22
C TYR A 174 -16.11 -4.44 -2.20
N THR A 175 -16.39 -3.23 -2.65
CA THR A 175 -17.76 -2.72 -2.83
C THR A 175 -17.97 -2.32 -4.30
N LYS A 176 -19.21 -2.01 -4.69
CA LYS A 176 -19.48 -1.51 -6.06
C LYS A 176 -18.75 -0.19 -6.33
N GLN A 177 -18.54 0.62 -5.29
CA GLN A 177 -17.97 1.96 -5.37
C GLN A 177 -16.44 1.96 -5.17
N LEU A 178 -15.92 1.07 -4.33
CA LEU A 178 -14.51 1.00 -3.95
C LEU A 178 -13.95 -0.41 -4.15
N LYS A 179 -12.90 -0.51 -4.96
CA LYS A 179 -12.11 -1.73 -5.09
C LYS A 179 -10.95 -1.69 -4.11
N TYR A 180 -10.77 -2.76 -3.35
CA TYR A 180 -9.60 -2.94 -2.49
C TYR A 180 -8.72 -4.06 -3.05
N VAL A 181 -7.45 -3.78 -3.33
CA VAL A 181 -6.50 -4.75 -3.89
C VAL A 181 -5.24 -4.75 -3.03
N CYS A 182 -4.86 -5.92 -2.53
CA CYS A 182 -3.61 -6.09 -1.78
C CYS A 182 -2.63 -6.93 -2.60
N ILE A 183 -1.46 -6.38 -2.86
CA ILE A 183 -0.32 -7.10 -3.44
C ILE A 183 0.70 -7.30 -2.31
N ALA A 184 0.86 -8.55 -1.90
CA ALA A 184 1.92 -8.96 -0.99
C ALA A 184 2.70 -10.10 -1.65
N GLY A 185 4.03 -10.03 -1.59
CA GLY A 185 4.84 -11.22 -1.81
C GLY A 185 4.54 -12.26 -0.73
N SER A 186 4.67 -13.54 -1.03
CA SER A 186 4.53 -14.60 -0.03
C SER A 186 5.67 -14.50 0.99
N SER A 187 5.48 -13.76 2.08
CA SER A 187 6.33 -13.91 3.26
C SER A 187 5.90 -15.20 3.96
N ARG A 188 6.55 -16.32 3.61
CA ARG A 188 6.42 -17.56 4.36
C ARG A 188 6.97 -17.32 5.77
N ARG A 189 6.08 -17.26 6.75
CA ARG A 189 6.42 -17.18 8.18
C ARG A 189 7.22 -18.45 8.52
N LEU A 190 8.55 -18.33 8.58
CA LEU A 190 9.43 -19.39 9.07
C LEU A 190 9.22 -19.49 10.58
N TYR A 191 8.39 -20.43 11.00
CA TYR A 191 8.43 -20.91 12.38
C TYR A 191 9.70 -21.74 12.52
N THR A 192 10.75 -21.19 13.10
CA THR A 192 11.86 -21.99 13.60
C THR A 192 11.38 -22.70 14.86
N ASN A 193 11.01 -23.97 14.74
CA ASN A 193 10.77 -24.79 15.91
C ASN A 193 12.14 -25.24 16.44
N SER A 194 12.47 -24.84 17.68
CA SER A 194 13.67 -25.29 18.37
C SER A 194 13.50 -26.74 18.77
N SER A 195 13.83 -27.69 17.88
CA SER A 195 14.08 -29.10 18.20
C SER A 195 14.71 -29.75 16.97
N GLY A 196 15.88 -30.36 17.19
CA GLY A 196 16.76 -30.85 16.13
C GLY A 196 16.16 -31.96 15.27
N ASN A 197 16.68 -31.97 14.04
CA ASN A 197 16.69 -33.07 13.08
C ASN A 197 15.32 -33.51 12.52
N GLN A 198 15.09 -33.23 11.23
CA GLN A 198 14.63 -34.17 10.20
C GLN A 198 14.29 -33.40 8.91
N ARG A 199 14.70 -33.97 7.78
CA ARG A 199 14.62 -33.44 6.41
C ARG A 199 13.15 -33.37 5.96
N LEU A 200 12.56 -32.17 5.86
CA LEU A 200 11.16 -32.01 5.46
C LEU A 200 10.97 -32.23 3.95
N LYS A 201 10.31 -33.34 3.59
CA LYS A 201 9.73 -33.55 2.25
C LYS A 201 8.59 -32.56 2.03
N LEU A 202 8.70 -31.76 0.98
CA LEU A 202 7.65 -30.85 0.51
C LEU A 202 6.51 -31.67 -0.11
N LYS A 203 5.28 -31.50 0.40
CA LYS A 203 4.06 -31.79 -0.35
C LYS A 203 3.48 -30.47 -0.88
N PRO A 204 3.33 -30.29 -2.20
CA PRO A 204 2.62 -29.14 -2.74
C PRO A 204 1.12 -29.30 -2.45
N SER A 205 0.53 -28.36 -1.72
CA SER A 205 -0.92 -28.28 -1.56
C SER A 205 -1.53 -27.70 -2.82
N THR A 206 -2.31 -28.52 -3.51
CA THR A 206 -3.21 -28.16 -4.61
C THR A 206 -4.18 -27.05 -4.16
N TRP A 207 -4.22 -25.96 -4.93
CA TRP A 207 -5.22 -24.91 -4.78
C TRP A 207 -6.47 -25.32 -5.57
N GLU A 208 -7.56 -25.61 -4.87
CA GLU A 208 -8.90 -25.63 -5.48
C GLU A 208 -9.42 -24.19 -5.55
N LYS A 209 -9.76 -23.73 -6.76
CA LYS A 209 -10.52 -22.51 -6.98
C LYS A 209 -11.96 -22.74 -6.46
N LYS A 210 -12.27 -22.27 -5.25
CA LYS A 210 -13.67 -22.06 -4.85
C LYS A 210 -14.13 -20.70 -5.36
N THR A 211 -14.73 -20.71 -6.54
CA THR A 211 -15.62 -19.63 -7.01
C THR A 211 -16.96 -19.79 -6.31
N THR A 212 -17.24 -18.96 -5.30
CA THR A 212 -18.57 -18.86 -4.71
C THR A 212 -19.46 -18.09 -5.70
N LYS A 213 -20.39 -18.78 -6.36
CA LYS A 213 -21.53 -18.12 -7.00
C LYS A 213 -22.41 -17.51 -5.90
N ILE A 214 -22.78 -16.25 -6.08
CA ILE A 214 -23.78 -15.55 -5.25
C ILE A 214 -25.06 -15.48 -6.10
N PRO A 215 -26.25 -15.68 -5.50
CA PRO A 215 -27.55 -15.86 -6.17
C PRO A 215 -27.93 -14.75 -7.16
#